data_AF-A0A0F3IVG8-F1
#
_entry.id   AF-A0A0F3IVG8-F1
#
_cell.length_a   1.000
_cell.length_b   1.000
_cell.length_c   1.000
_cell.angle_alpha   90.00
_cell.angle_beta   90.00
_cell.angle_gamma   90.00
#
_symmetry.space_group_name_H-M   'P 1'
#
loop_
_entity.id
_entity.type
_entity.pdbx_description
1 polymer ?
#
loop_
_entity_poly.entity_id
_entity_poly.type
_entity_poly.pdbx_seq_one_letter_code
_entity_poly.pdbx_strand_id
1 'polypeptide(L)'
;CTLSLSFNNDGPLGTFFRYICDNGTYIARYDDLVNGKEEKIDVSKVDVSMNGIELQDREFIAAIREGREPNASVAKVLPCYDILNKLEQSLAASA
;
A
#
# COMPACT_ATOMS: atom_id res chain seq x y z
N CYS A 1 -4.66 -5.42 -11.76
CA CYS A 1 -4.70 -4.54 -10.57
C CYS A 1 -5.59 -3.36 -10.90
N THR A 2 -6.46 -2.95 -9.98
CA THR A 2 -7.37 -1.80 -10.17
C THR A 2 -7.02 -0.73 -9.16
N LEU A 3 -6.82 0.49 -9.62
CA LEU A 3 -6.61 1.67 -8.79
C LEU A 3 -7.74 2.66 -9.07
N SER A 4 -8.45 3.08 -8.01
CA SER A 4 -9.49 4.11 -8.10
C SER A 4 -9.11 5.25 -7.18
N LEU A 5 -9.04 6.46 -7.75
CA LEU A 5 -8.68 7.69 -7.04
C LEU A 5 -9.79 8.71 -7.26
N SER A 6 -10.22 9.39 -6.19
CA SER A 6 -11.23 10.44 -6.27
C SER A 6 -10.97 11.50 -5.22
N PHE A 7 -10.95 12.76 -5.65
CA PHE A 7 -10.96 13.91 -4.76
C PHE A 7 -12.37 14.31 -4.31
N ASN A 8 -13.40 13.73 -4.93
CA ASN A 8 -14.81 14.09 -4.73
C ASN A 8 -15.64 12.89 -4.24
N ASN A 9 -15.01 11.97 -3.53
CA ASN A 9 -15.69 10.80 -2.99
C ASN A 9 -16.64 11.19 -1.85
N ASP A 10 -17.94 10.95 -2.01
CA ASP A 10 -18.93 11.09 -0.93
C ASP A 10 -19.06 9.78 -0.15
N GLY A 11 -18.00 9.48 0.61
CA GLY A 11 -17.88 8.25 1.38
C GLY A 11 -16.81 8.37 2.45
N PRO A 12 -16.56 7.31 3.24
CA PRO A 12 -15.56 7.35 4.29
C PRO A 12 -14.17 7.69 3.72
N LEU A 13 -13.48 8.61 4.39
CA LEU A 13 -12.10 8.91 4.08
C LEU A 13 -11.22 7.72 4.47
N GLY A 14 -10.43 7.24 3.53
CA GLY A 14 -9.54 6.11 3.75
C GLY A 14 -9.29 5.33 2.47
N THR A 15 -8.21 4.58 2.45
CA THR A 15 -7.92 3.62 1.40
C THR A 15 -8.16 2.22 1.94
N PHE A 16 -8.81 1.37 1.15
CA PHE A 16 -8.81 -0.07 1.39
C PHE A 16 -8.20 -0.79 0.21
N PHE A 17 -7.58 -1.91 0.47
CA PHE A 17 -6.98 -2.78 -0.53
C PHE A 17 -7.74 -4.09 -0.54
N ARG A 18 -8.21 -4.51 -1.71
CA ARG A 18 -8.86 -5.81 -1.88
C ARG A 18 -7.92 -6.74 -2.64
N TYR A 19 -7.54 -7.82 -1.98
CA TYR A 19 -6.76 -8.92 -2.55
C TYR A 19 -7.71 -10.06 -2.86
N ILE A 20 -7.80 -10.45 -4.13
CA ILE A 20 -8.58 -11.60 -4.59
C ILE A 20 -7.56 -12.66 -5.02
N CYS A 21 -7.47 -13.74 -4.26
CA CYS A 21 -6.47 -14.79 -4.39
C CYS A 21 -7.16 -16.15 -4.60
N ASP A 22 -6.37 -17.17 -4.94
CA ASP A 22 -6.89 -18.54 -5.16
C ASP A 22 -7.62 -19.12 -3.94
N ASN A 23 -7.11 -18.83 -2.74
CA ASN A 23 -7.61 -19.39 -1.48
C ASN A 23 -8.53 -18.45 -0.68
N GLY A 24 -8.88 -17.28 -1.23
CA GLY A 24 -9.75 -16.35 -0.52
C GLY A 24 -9.65 -14.91 -1.00
N THR A 25 -10.54 -14.09 -0.44
CA THR A 25 -10.51 -12.64 -0.62
C THR A 25 -10.19 -11.99 0.71
N TYR A 26 -9.36 -10.95 0.68
CA TYR A 26 -8.93 -10.20 1.84
C TYR A 26 -9.13 -8.71 1.59
N ILE A 27 -9.63 -8.01 2.60
CA ILE A 27 -9.82 -6.56 2.58
C ILE A 27 -8.99 -5.98 3.70
N ALA A 28 -7.92 -5.25 3.32
CA ALA A 28 -7.05 -4.54 4.24
C ALA A 28 -7.48 -3.06 4.30
N ARG A 29 -7.58 -2.54 5.52
CA ARG A 29 -7.70 -1.12 5.85
C ARG A 29 -6.47 -0.75 6.69
N TYR A 30 -6.38 0.50 7.13
CA TYR A 30 -5.21 0.99 7.88
C TYR A 30 -4.93 0.13 9.14
N ASP A 31 -5.96 -0.17 9.93
CA ASP A 31 -5.82 -0.89 11.21
C ASP A 31 -6.48 -2.29 11.22
N ASP A 32 -7.11 -2.71 10.12
CA ASP A 32 -7.93 -3.92 10.07
C ASP A 32 -7.64 -4.77 8.83
N LEU A 33 -7.67 -6.08 9.03
CA LEU A 33 -7.71 -7.07 7.97
C LEU A 33 -8.95 -7.96 8.16
N VAL A 34 -9.78 -8.08 7.13
CA VAL A 34 -10.94 -8.99 7.13
C VAL A 34 -10.89 -9.92 5.93
N ASN A 35 -11.53 -11.08 6.04
CA ASN A 35 -11.73 -11.96 4.88
C ASN A 35 -12.94 -11.52 4.03
N GLY A 36 -13.23 -12.27 2.96
CA GLY A 36 -14.32 -12.00 2.03
C GLY A 36 -15.74 -12.09 2.64
N LYS A 37 -15.87 -12.54 3.89
CA LYS A 37 -17.12 -12.58 4.66
C LYS A 37 -17.17 -11.52 5.77
N GLU A 38 -16.25 -10.56 5.74
CA GLU A 38 -16.05 -9.53 6.77
C GLU A 38 -15.66 -10.06 8.16
N GLU A 39 -15.17 -11.31 8.24
CA GLU A 39 -14.65 -11.85 9.49
C GLU A 39 -13.25 -11.28 9.75
N LYS A 40 -13.04 -10.72 10.94
CA LYS A 40 -11.76 -10.11 11.34
C LYS A 40 -10.65 -11.15 11.43
N ILE A 41 -9.52 -10.82 10.83
CA ILE A 41 -8.27 -11.58 10.92
C ILE A 41 -7.38 -10.88 11.93
N ASP A 42 -6.99 -11.60 12.98
CA ASP A 42 -6.08 -11.07 13.99
C ASP A 42 -4.64 -11.03 13.43
N VAL A 43 -4.10 -9.82 13.32
CA VAL A 43 -2.73 -9.55 12.87
C VAL A 43 -1.85 -8.98 13.97
N SER A 44 -2.32 -8.96 15.23
CA SER A 44 -1.60 -8.39 16.37
C SER A 44 -0.24 -9.04 16.67
N LYS A 45 0.02 -10.22 16.09
CA LYS A 45 1.27 -10.97 16.23
C LYS A 45 2.13 -10.98 14.97
N VAL A 46 1.75 -10.25 13.92
CA VAL A 46 2.45 -10.26 12.63
C VAL A 46 3.71 -9.39 12.67
N ASP A 47 3.70 -8.29 13.43
CA ASP A 47 4.84 -7.41 13.59
C ASP A 47 4.88 -6.76 14.99
N VAL A 48 5.95 -6.03 15.28
CA VAL A 48 6.19 -5.35 16.55
C VAL A 48 5.32 -4.10 16.76
N SER A 49 4.72 -3.58 15.68
CA SER A 49 3.84 -2.40 15.70
C SER A 49 2.83 -2.49 14.56
N MET A 50 1.66 -1.88 14.75
CA MET A 50 0.68 -1.67 13.67
C MET A 50 0.87 -0.31 12.99
N ASN A 51 1.78 0.53 13.49
CA ASN A 51 2.03 1.85 12.91
C ASN A 51 3.06 1.74 11.78
N GLY A 52 2.57 1.82 10.54
CA GLY A 52 3.42 1.74 9.35
C GLY A 52 4.52 2.80 9.28
N ILE A 53 4.31 3.99 9.86
CA ILE A 53 5.33 5.07 9.86
C ILE A 53 6.49 4.69 10.80
N GLU A 54 6.16 4.22 12.00
CA GLU A 54 7.18 3.76 12.95
C GLU A 54 8.00 2.61 12.37
N LEU A 55 7.32 1.64 11.72
CA LEU A 55 7.98 0.50 11.08
C LEU A 55 8.88 0.94 9.92
N GLN A 56 8.44 1.90 9.11
CA GLN A 56 9.24 2.49 8.04
C GLN A 56 10.53 3.13 8.58
N ASP A 57 10.42 3.95 9.63
CA ASP A 57 11.56 4.63 10.23
C ASP A 57 12.57 3.65 10.84
N ARG A 58 12.07 2.61 11.53
CA ARG A 58 12.90 1.52 12.08
C ARG A 58 13.67 0.80 10.98
N GLU A 59 13.00 0.43 9.89
CA GLU A 59 13.61 -0.26 8.75
C GLU A 59 14.69 0.60 8.12
N PHE A 60 14.41 1.89 7.89
CA PHE A 60 15.33 2.83 7.29
C PHE A 60 16.61 3.01 8.13
N ILE A 61 16.46 3.23 9.45
CA ILE A 61 17.61 3.37 10.36
C ILE A 61 18.41 2.07 10.44
N ALA A 62 17.75 0.91 10.48
CA ALA A 62 18.42 -0.38 10.48
C ALA A 62 19.24 -0.58 9.18
N ALA A 63 18.67 -0.25 8.02
CA ALA A 63 19.35 -0.35 6.74
C ALA A 63 20.66 0.46 6.69
N ILE A 64 20.64 1.69 7.25
CA ILE A 64 21.85 2.54 7.37
C ILE A 64 22.90 1.86 8.25
N ARG A 65 22.50 1.34 9.43
CA ARG A 65 23.42 0.71 10.38
C ARG A 65 24.05 -0.57 9.83
N GLU A 66 23.27 -1.32 9.05
CA GLU A 66 23.67 -2.59 8.46
C GLU A 66 24.38 -2.44 7.10
N GLY A 67 24.41 -1.23 6.53
CA GLY A 67 25.03 -0.97 5.24
C GLY A 67 24.32 -1.65 4.06
N ARG A 68 23.00 -1.87 4.18
CA ARG A 68 22.18 -2.48 3.12
C ARG A 68 21.24 -1.46 2.48
N GLU A 69 20.72 -1.78 1.31
CA GLU A 69 19.67 -0.98 0.69
C GLU A 69 18.37 -1.06 1.54
N PRO A 70 17.69 0.07 1.82
CA PRO A 70 16.40 0.05 2.48
C PRO A 70 15.32 -0.59 1.60
N ASN A 71 14.24 -1.04 2.24
CA ASN A 71 13.08 -1.59 1.52
C ASN A 71 12.43 -0.52 0.63
N ALA A 72 12.34 0.71 1.14
CA ALA A 72 11.79 1.87 0.43
C ALA A 72 12.88 2.84 -0.06
N SER A 73 13.80 2.37 -0.91
CA SER A 73 14.83 3.23 -1.51
C SER A 73 14.26 4.16 -2.59
N VAL A 74 14.93 5.31 -2.82
CA VAL A 74 14.55 6.25 -3.90
C VAL A 74 14.63 5.58 -5.27
N ALA A 75 15.63 4.72 -5.51
CA ALA A 75 15.73 4.00 -6.77
C ALA A 75 14.50 3.10 -7.03
N LYS A 76 13.96 2.48 -5.97
CA LYS A 76 12.78 1.60 -6.07
C LYS A 76 11.47 2.33 -6.35
N VAL A 77 11.37 3.65 -6.12
CA VAL A 77 10.16 4.42 -6.46
C VAL A 77 10.13 4.86 -7.93
N LEU A 78 11.27 4.95 -8.61
CA LEU A 78 11.35 5.47 -9.98
C LEU A 78 10.46 4.73 -10.99
N PRO A 79 10.38 3.38 -10.99
CA PRO A 79 9.45 2.67 -11.88
C PRO A 79 7.98 3.07 -11.68
N CYS A 80 7.58 3.41 -10.44
CA CYS A 80 6.24 3.91 -10.17
C CYS A 80 6.01 5.28 -10.86
N TYR A 81 6.98 6.18 -10.75
CA TYR A 81 6.91 7.50 -11.40
C TYR A 81 6.87 7.42 -12.92
N ASP A 82 7.59 6.47 -13.52
CA ASP A 82 7.49 6.21 -14.96
C ASP A 82 6.09 5.78 -15.39
N ILE A 83 5.42 4.95 -14.58
CA ILE A 83 4.03 4.55 -14.85
C ILE A 83 3.08 5.73 -14.68
N LEU A 84 3.25 6.56 -13.64
CA LEU A 84 2.42 7.76 -13.44
C LEU A 84 2.55 8.74 -14.62
N ASN A 85 3.77 8.95 -15.13
CA ASN A 85 4.01 9.78 -16.30
C ASN A 85 3.32 9.21 -17.56
N LYS A 86 3.39 7.90 -17.79
CA LYS A 86 2.68 7.26 -18.92
C LYS A 86 1.16 7.39 -18.81
N LEU A 87 0.62 7.25 -17.59
CA LEU A 87 -0.81 7.42 -17.34
C LEU A 87 -1.27 8.84 -17.63
N GLU A 88 -0.51 9.85 -17.20
CA GLU A 88 -0.78 11.26 -17.47
C GLU A 88 -0.84 11.55 -18.98
N GLN A 89 0.17 11.13 -19.74
CA GLN A 89 0.20 11.29 -21.19
C GLN A 89 -0.98 10.58 -21.89
N SER A 90 -1.33 9.37 -21.45
CA SER A 90 -2.46 8.61 -22.00
C SER A 90 -3.81 9.29 -21.76
N LEU A 91 -4.01 9.87 -20.58
CA LEU A 91 -5.23 10.58 -20.23
C LEU A 91 -5.35 11.90 -21.01
N ALA A 92 -4.25 12.65 -21.14
CA ALA A 92 -4.22 13.88 -21.92
C ALA A 92 -4.51 13.65 -23.41
N ALA A 93 -4.04 12.54 -23.97
CA ALA A 93 -4.33 12.17 -25.36
C ALA A 93 -5.76 11.66 -25.60
N SER A 94 -6.47 11.28 -24.53
CA SER A 94 -7.85 10.77 -24.59
C SER A 94 -8.91 11.84 -24.33
N ALA A 95 -8.48 13.08 -24.04
CA ALA A 95 -9.32 14.25 -23.78
C ALA A 95 -9.47 15.10 -25.04
#